data_AF-A0A7W5YV15-F1
#
_entry.id   AF-A0A7W5YV15-F1
#
_cell.length_a   1.000
_cell.length_b   1.000
_cell.length_c   1.000
_cell.angle_alpha   90.00
_cell.angle_beta   90.00
_cell.angle_gamma   90.00
#
_symmetry.space_group_name_H-M   'P 1'
#
loop_
_entity.id
_entity.type
_entity.pdbx_description
1 polymer ?
#
loop_
_entity_poly.entity_id
_entity_poly.type
_entity_poly.pdbx_seq_one_letter_code
_entity_poly.pdbx_strand_id
1 'polypeptide(L)'
;MIYDVLFGKPLISLIAIGFAGIVVWHLLSSHRPTTRLVVQILFFAAMTLILVGSGIEPHRFHGYESEDPQALLVIVAKSLWWIHLAWAVIGFIRLYLVLEGSPREARLLQDLVIGVVYIGMALSVLAFVFGVPIGTLVATSGVVAIILGLALQNTLADVFSGIALTLGRPYIIGDWILLSDGTEGRVVESNWRATHILTSANNIVVLPNSFLAKLGLTNVSRPDETHLLILTIRIAPTRMPASVRHVMATALASCNSIVREPPPVVALKGLDATALEVELQFRVTSPSQRVPARNEVLDLVYRHCKSAGLLLAVPAAASVLTGELPTEESARPPRVTPLELIEAIPIFATLTRDEKQKLAETTAVREFRKGDVIVREGEMLPSLMMVRAGIIAARHGDQERGRLAPGDFFGETGLLAGMQEVCTLEALTPVIAYEIDQEAFAPLLNERPTLAEEIADDLASRAERFRDGAALPPEHAGSARAILKTIRTIFRA
;
A
#
# COMPACT_ATOMS: atom_id res chain seq x y z
N MET A 1 6.12 13.11 73.43
CA MET A 1 5.81 11.68 73.70
C MET A 1 6.11 10.77 72.50
N ILE A 2 5.64 11.07 71.28
CA ILE A 2 6.00 10.25 70.08
C ILE A 2 7.50 10.41 69.69
N TYR A 3 8.06 11.62 69.84
CA TYR A 3 9.47 11.90 69.58
C TYR A 3 10.43 11.07 70.46
N ASP A 4 10.22 11.04 71.78
CA ASP A 4 11.10 10.27 72.70
C ASP A 4 11.02 8.75 72.52
N VAL A 5 9.87 8.24 72.06
CA VAL A 5 9.68 6.79 71.79
C VAL A 5 10.30 6.37 70.47
N LEU A 6 10.27 7.22 69.44
CA LEU A 6 10.90 6.94 68.14
C LEU A 6 12.43 7.11 68.18
N PHE A 7 12.94 8.09 68.94
CA PHE A 7 14.36 8.47 68.96
C PHE A 7 15.14 8.01 70.20
N GLY A 8 14.49 7.54 71.27
CA GLY A 8 15.18 7.06 72.47
C GLY A 8 15.88 5.70 72.30
N LYS A 9 15.43 4.87 71.35
CA LYS A 9 16.04 3.59 70.93
C LYS A 9 15.78 3.34 69.43
N PRO A 10 16.55 3.98 68.52
CA PRO A 10 16.23 4.03 67.10
C PRO A 10 16.20 2.67 66.39
N LEU A 11 16.94 1.67 66.88
CA LEU A 11 16.91 0.32 66.35
C LEU A 11 15.57 -0.39 66.61
N ILE A 12 14.98 -0.18 67.79
CA ILE A 12 13.71 -0.83 68.16
C ILE A 12 12.56 -0.22 67.37
N SER A 13 12.56 1.11 67.19
CA SER A 13 11.56 1.80 66.38
C SER A 13 11.63 1.39 64.91
N LEU A 14 12.83 1.22 64.36
CA LEU A 14 13.03 0.70 63.01
C LEU A 14 12.49 -0.74 62.88
N ILE A 15 12.82 -1.65 63.79
CA ILE A 15 12.31 -3.03 63.75
C ILE A 15 10.77 -3.05 63.83
N ALA A 16 10.19 -2.24 64.71
CA ALA A 16 8.75 -2.10 64.84
C ALA A 16 8.09 -1.58 63.55
N ILE A 17 8.66 -0.56 62.90
CA ILE A 17 8.19 -0.03 61.61
C ILE A 17 8.34 -1.08 60.51
N GLY A 18 9.44 -1.84 60.51
CA GLY A 18 9.67 -2.92 59.55
C GLY A 18 8.60 -4.02 59.65
N PHE A 19 8.29 -4.50 60.86
CA PHE A 19 7.22 -5.48 61.07
C PHE A 19 5.83 -4.90 60.79
N ALA A 20 5.56 -3.66 61.19
CA ALA A 20 4.31 -2.98 60.87
C ALA A 20 4.11 -2.89 59.35
N GLY A 21 5.16 -2.59 58.58
CA GLY A 21 5.12 -2.59 57.13
C GLY A 21 4.79 -3.95 56.53
N ILE A 22 5.30 -5.06 57.10
CA ILE A 22 4.95 -6.43 56.68
C ILE A 22 3.47 -6.72 56.94
N VAL A 23 2.96 -6.36 58.12
CA VAL A 23 1.54 -6.56 58.48
C VAL A 23 0.64 -5.75 57.56
N VAL A 24 0.93 -4.46 57.38
CA VAL A 24 0.18 -3.57 56.48
C VAL A 24 0.19 -4.08 55.04
N TRP A 25 1.32 -4.62 54.57
CA TRP A 25 1.43 -5.23 53.24
C TRP A 25 0.50 -6.42 53.01
N HIS A 26 0.25 -7.24 54.04
CA HIS A 26 -0.68 -8.38 53.96
C HIS A 26 -2.14 -7.97 54.10
N LEU A 27 -2.41 -6.88 54.83
CA LEU A 27 -3.75 -6.33 55.01
C LEU A 27 -4.24 -5.51 53.80
N LEU A 28 -3.31 -4.92 53.04
CA LEU A 28 -3.63 -4.16 51.83
C LEU A 28 -4.14 -5.09 50.71
N SER A 29 -5.32 -4.77 50.18
CA SER A 29 -5.91 -5.51 49.06
C SER A 29 -5.02 -5.49 47.81
N SER A 30 -4.87 -6.65 47.18
CA SER A 30 -4.16 -6.83 45.90
C SER A 30 -4.76 -6.04 44.73
N HIS A 31 -5.98 -5.52 44.89
CA HIS A 31 -6.72 -4.80 43.84
C HIS A 31 -6.30 -3.33 43.67
N ARG A 32 -5.44 -2.79 44.55
CA ARG A 32 -4.94 -1.40 44.46
C ARG A 32 -3.41 -1.34 44.43
N PRO A 33 -2.78 -1.63 43.27
CA PRO A 33 -1.32 -1.74 43.18
C PRO A 33 -0.59 -0.42 43.46
N THR A 34 -1.16 0.72 43.05
CA THR A 34 -0.62 2.06 43.32
C THR A 34 -0.55 2.36 44.82
N THR A 35 -1.66 2.17 45.54
CA THR A 35 -1.71 2.38 47.00
C THR A 35 -0.70 1.49 47.71
N ARG A 36 -0.57 0.23 47.27
CA ARG A 36 0.38 -0.72 47.85
C ARG A 36 1.83 -0.24 47.70
N LEU A 37 2.20 0.23 46.51
CA LEU A 37 3.54 0.77 46.25
C LEU A 37 3.81 2.04 47.06
N VAL A 38 2.87 2.98 47.10
CA VAL A 38 3.03 4.23 47.86
C VAL A 38 3.30 3.91 49.33
N VAL A 39 2.52 2.99 49.92
CA VAL A 39 2.73 2.56 51.30
C VAL A 39 4.10 1.92 51.50
N GLN A 40 4.55 1.03 50.60
CA GLN A 40 5.90 0.45 50.67
C GLN A 40 7.01 1.50 50.60
N ILE A 41 6.90 2.46 49.69
CA ILE A 41 7.87 3.56 49.55
C ILE A 41 7.91 4.39 50.83
N LEU A 42 6.76 4.68 51.44
CA LEU A 42 6.69 5.41 52.70
C LEU A 42 7.35 4.65 53.85
N PHE A 43 7.07 3.35 54.00
CA PHE A 43 7.73 2.51 55.00
C PHE A 43 9.24 2.43 54.77
N PHE A 44 9.66 2.20 53.52
CA PHE A 44 11.08 2.16 53.16
C PHE A 44 11.78 3.50 53.41
N ALA A 45 11.16 4.63 53.06
CA ALA A 45 11.70 5.96 53.31
C ALA A 45 11.83 6.25 54.80
N ALA A 46 10.80 5.91 55.60
CA ALA A 46 10.84 6.05 57.06
C ALA A 46 11.95 5.20 57.69
N MET A 47 12.07 3.94 57.27
CA MET A 47 13.15 3.04 57.69
C MET A 47 14.54 3.59 57.33
N THR A 48 14.69 4.12 56.13
CA THR A 48 15.94 4.73 55.65
C THR A 48 16.30 5.96 56.47
N LEU A 49 15.34 6.84 56.75
CA LEU A 49 15.55 8.05 57.55
C LEU A 49 16.01 7.70 58.97
N ILE A 50 15.41 6.69 59.61
CA ILE A 50 15.81 6.25 60.95
C ILE A 50 17.19 5.61 60.93
N LEU A 51 17.48 4.75 59.94
CA LEU A 51 18.76 4.05 59.83
C LEU A 51 19.92 5.03 59.61
N VAL A 52 19.78 5.94 58.64
CA VAL A 52 20.77 6.99 58.33
C VAL A 52 20.87 7.99 59.48
N GLY A 53 19.74 8.41 60.06
CA GLY A 53 19.71 9.31 61.23
C GLY A 53 20.38 8.72 62.48
N SER A 54 20.56 7.40 62.52
CA SER A 54 21.28 6.69 63.59
C SER A 54 22.75 6.45 63.27
N GLY A 55 23.26 6.95 62.14
CA GLY A 55 24.64 6.73 61.68
C GLY A 55 24.92 5.30 61.21
N ILE A 56 23.89 4.47 61.00
CA ILE A 56 24.05 3.08 60.55
C ILE A 56 23.98 3.05 59.03
N GLU A 57 25.10 2.72 58.37
CA GLU A 57 25.11 2.55 56.92
C GLU A 57 24.60 1.14 56.55
N PRO A 58 23.50 1.00 55.77
CA PRO A 58 22.93 -0.30 55.39
C PRO A 58 23.83 -1.12 54.46
N HIS A 59 24.70 -0.44 53.71
CA HIS A 59 25.56 -1.01 52.67
C HIS A 59 26.99 -1.29 53.17
N ARG A 60 27.24 -1.14 54.47
CA ARG A 60 28.54 -1.40 55.07
C ARG A 60 28.42 -2.39 56.21
N PHE A 61 29.19 -3.47 56.12
CA PHE A 61 29.37 -4.39 57.23
C PHE A 61 30.22 -3.72 58.30
N HIS A 62 29.73 -3.72 59.54
CA HIS A 62 30.38 -3.00 60.65
C HIS A 62 31.19 -3.92 61.59
N GLY A 63 31.15 -5.24 61.41
CA GLY A 63 31.72 -6.19 62.37
C GLY A 63 30.91 -6.19 63.68
N TYR A 64 30.46 -7.37 64.13
CA TYR A 64 29.78 -7.48 65.42
C TYR A 64 30.74 -8.12 66.41
N GLU A 65 31.09 -7.41 67.48
CA GLU A 65 31.83 -8.01 68.60
C GLU A 65 30.91 -9.00 69.34
N SER A 66 31.46 -10.13 69.80
CA SER A 66 30.67 -11.21 70.41
C SER A 66 29.92 -10.82 71.69
N GLU A 67 30.27 -9.67 72.29
CA GLU A 67 29.67 -9.14 73.51
C GLU A 67 28.75 -7.92 73.27
N ASP A 68 28.53 -7.48 72.03
CA ASP A 68 27.66 -6.33 71.76
C ASP A 68 26.16 -6.72 71.88
N PRO A 69 25.43 -6.24 72.91
CA PRO A 69 24.02 -6.56 73.09
C PRO A 69 23.13 -5.95 71.99
N GLN A 70 23.62 -5.03 71.17
CA GLN A 70 22.87 -4.39 70.08
C GLN A 70 23.08 -5.05 68.71
N ALA A 71 24.05 -5.96 68.58
CA ALA A 71 24.39 -6.61 67.31
C ALA A 71 23.19 -7.29 66.64
N LEU A 72 22.40 -8.05 67.40
CA LEU A 72 21.20 -8.73 66.89
C LEU A 72 20.16 -7.74 66.38
N LEU A 73 19.98 -6.62 67.09
CA LEU A 73 19.04 -5.56 66.69
C LEU A 73 19.49 -4.91 65.37
N VAL A 74 20.78 -4.65 65.19
CA VAL A 74 21.34 -4.11 63.94
C VAL A 74 21.17 -5.09 62.78
N ILE A 75 21.42 -6.39 63.00
CA ILE A 75 21.24 -7.45 61.98
C ILE A 75 19.78 -7.50 61.51
N VAL A 76 18.84 -7.54 62.45
CA VAL A 76 17.39 -7.59 62.14
C VAL A 76 16.96 -6.29 61.44
N ALA A 77 17.42 -5.14 61.93
CA ALA A 77 17.14 -3.82 61.34
C ALA A 77 17.59 -3.74 59.87
N LYS A 78 18.85 -4.07 59.59
CA LYS A 78 19.40 -4.02 58.22
C LYS A 78 18.72 -5.05 57.31
N SER A 79 18.42 -6.25 57.82
CA SER A 79 17.72 -7.29 57.04
C SER A 79 16.32 -6.85 56.64
N LEU A 80 15.56 -6.27 57.58
CA LEU A 80 14.24 -5.71 57.30
C LEU A 80 14.32 -4.57 56.27
N TRP A 81 15.32 -3.71 56.37
CA TRP A 81 15.53 -2.64 55.40
C TRP A 81 15.74 -3.17 53.97
N TRP A 82 16.60 -4.17 53.78
CA TRP A 82 16.85 -4.80 52.47
C TRP A 82 15.60 -5.51 51.90
N ILE A 83 14.79 -6.15 52.75
CA ILE A 83 13.51 -6.76 52.33
C ILE A 83 12.53 -5.69 51.85
N HIS A 84 12.37 -4.59 52.59
CA HIS A 84 11.49 -3.48 52.21
C HIS A 84 11.96 -2.79 50.93
N LEU A 85 13.27 -2.65 50.71
CA LEU A 85 13.82 -2.18 49.44
C LEU A 85 13.42 -3.09 48.27
N ALA A 86 13.62 -4.41 48.42
CA ALA A 86 13.24 -5.39 47.39
C ALA A 86 11.76 -5.27 47.02
N TRP A 87 10.91 -5.15 48.03
CA TRP A 87 9.48 -4.98 47.90
C TRP A 87 9.07 -3.68 47.21
N ALA A 88 9.70 -2.55 47.53
CA ALA A 88 9.46 -1.28 46.85
C ALA A 88 9.88 -1.35 45.37
N VAL A 89 11.04 -1.93 45.07
CA VAL A 89 11.53 -2.12 43.69
C VAL A 89 10.59 -3.01 42.88
N ILE A 90 10.16 -4.14 43.45
CA ILE A 90 9.22 -5.07 42.80
C ILE A 90 7.85 -4.43 42.60
N GLY A 91 7.37 -3.66 43.58
CA GLY A 91 6.12 -2.92 43.47
C GLY A 91 6.16 -1.88 42.35
N PHE A 92 7.29 -1.19 42.18
CA PHE A 92 7.52 -0.24 41.09
C PHE A 92 7.49 -0.94 39.72
N ILE A 93 8.21 -2.05 39.58
CA ILE A 93 8.22 -2.85 38.33
C ILE A 93 6.80 -3.34 37.98
N ARG A 94 6.04 -3.82 38.97
CA ARG A 94 4.65 -4.26 38.78
C ARG A 94 3.73 -3.12 38.36
N LEU A 95 3.93 -1.92 38.91
CA LEU A 95 3.09 -0.76 38.60
C LEU A 95 3.31 -0.24 37.18
N TYR A 96 4.58 -0.15 36.75
CA TYR A 96 4.95 0.32 35.41
C TYR A 96 4.22 -0.47 34.31
N LEU A 97 4.13 -1.80 34.45
CA LEU A 97 3.46 -2.68 33.49
C LEU A 97 1.93 -2.55 33.46
N VAL A 98 1.30 -2.29 34.61
CA VAL A 98 -0.16 -2.06 34.68
C VAL A 98 -0.54 -0.77 33.97
N LEU A 99 0.32 0.26 34.06
CA LEU A 99 0.13 1.54 33.40
C LEU A 99 0.32 1.45 31.88
N GLU A 100 1.26 0.62 31.41
CA GLU A 100 1.60 0.51 30.00
C GLU A 100 0.78 -0.56 29.24
N GLY A 101 -0.13 -1.26 29.91
CA GLY A 101 -1.07 -2.21 29.29
C GLY A 101 -0.39 -3.38 28.57
N SER A 102 0.80 -3.79 29.03
CA SER A 102 1.66 -4.72 28.29
C SER A 102 1.04 -6.13 28.11
N PRO A 103 1.30 -6.81 26.97
CA PRO A 103 0.72 -8.11 26.66
C PRO A 103 1.18 -9.23 27.63
N ARG A 104 0.45 -10.36 27.62
CA ARG A 104 0.66 -11.49 28.55
C ARG A 104 2.10 -12.03 28.55
N GLU A 105 2.85 -11.92 27.46
CA GLU A 105 4.25 -12.37 27.41
C GLU A 105 5.22 -11.53 28.25
N ALA A 106 4.91 -10.27 28.55
CA ALA A 106 5.72 -9.43 29.44
C ALA A 106 5.83 -9.99 30.88
N ARG A 107 4.92 -10.92 31.26
CA ARG A 107 4.93 -11.57 32.58
C ARG A 107 6.15 -12.48 32.78
N LEU A 108 6.64 -13.14 31.73
CA LEU A 108 7.80 -14.03 31.86
C LEU A 108 9.09 -13.23 32.09
N LEU A 109 9.26 -12.13 31.34
CA LEU A 109 10.37 -11.19 31.57
C LEU A 109 10.28 -10.55 32.96
N GLN A 110 9.05 -10.22 33.40
CA GLN A 110 8.81 -9.69 34.74
C GLN A 110 9.23 -10.68 35.84
N ASP A 111 8.80 -11.93 35.78
CA ASP A 111 9.12 -12.92 36.79
C ASP A 111 10.63 -13.19 36.84
N LEU A 112 11.31 -13.15 35.68
CA LEU A 112 12.77 -13.20 35.60
C LEU A 112 13.43 -11.99 36.29
N VAL A 113 13.00 -10.77 35.99
CA VAL A 113 13.53 -9.54 36.61
C VAL A 113 13.29 -9.55 38.12
N ILE A 114 12.10 -9.95 38.57
CA ILE A 114 11.77 -10.10 39.99
C ILE A 114 12.68 -11.14 40.65
N GLY A 115 12.93 -12.27 40.00
CA GLY A 115 13.88 -13.28 40.47
C GLY A 115 15.30 -12.72 40.64
N VAL A 116 15.80 -11.97 39.65
CA VAL A 116 17.12 -11.31 39.71
C VAL A 116 17.18 -10.30 40.87
N VAL A 117 16.13 -9.50 41.07
CA VAL A 117 16.05 -8.56 42.20
C VAL A 117 16.13 -9.32 43.54
N TYR A 118 15.38 -10.40 43.72
CA TYR A 118 15.45 -11.18 44.96
C TYR A 118 16.84 -11.79 45.20
N ILE A 119 17.47 -12.36 44.17
CA ILE A 119 18.82 -12.92 44.28
C ILE A 119 19.83 -11.81 44.65
N GLY A 120 19.77 -10.65 44.00
CA GLY A 120 20.65 -9.52 44.30
C GLY A 120 20.46 -8.99 45.73
N MET A 121 19.23 -8.92 46.21
CA MET A 121 18.91 -8.48 47.58
C MET A 121 19.37 -9.52 48.62
N ALA A 122 19.21 -10.81 48.35
CA ALA A 122 19.70 -11.88 49.22
C ALA A 122 21.24 -11.86 49.33
N LEU A 123 21.95 -11.68 48.22
CA LEU A 123 23.40 -11.52 48.21
C LEU A 123 23.84 -10.26 48.95
N SER A 124 23.10 -9.15 48.80
CA SER A 124 23.37 -7.90 49.53
C SER A 124 23.20 -8.07 51.04
N VAL A 125 22.20 -8.83 51.49
CA VAL A 125 22.04 -9.17 52.90
C VAL A 125 23.22 -10.01 53.40
N LEU A 126 23.62 -11.05 52.67
CA LEU A 126 24.78 -11.88 53.03
C LEU A 126 26.06 -11.05 53.15
N ALA A 127 26.30 -10.12 52.22
CA ALA A 127 27.50 -9.30 52.20
C ALA A 127 27.51 -8.19 53.27
N PHE A 128 26.47 -7.37 53.30
CA PHE A 128 26.47 -6.12 54.07
C PHE A 128 25.90 -6.29 55.49
N VAL A 129 25.09 -7.33 55.72
CA VAL A 129 24.54 -7.63 57.04
C VAL A 129 25.41 -8.66 57.75
N PHE A 130 25.72 -9.78 57.10
CA PHE A 130 26.44 -10.90 57.72
C PHE A 130 27.96 -10.89 57.45
N GLY A 131 28.46 -9.99 56.60
CA GLY A 131 29.88 -9.90 56.29
C GLY A 131 30.41 -11.10 55.48
N VAL A 132 29.53 -11.88 54.87
CA VAL A 132 29.93 -13.03 54.05
C VAL A 132 30.66 -12.51 52.80
N PRO A 133 31.88 -13.00 52.51
CA PRO A 133 32.63 -12.58 51.33
C PRO A 133 31.99 -13.15 50.05
N ILE A 134 30.96 -12.47 49.53
CA ILE A 134 30.26 -12.91 48.31
C ILE A 134 31.08 -12.67 47.03
N GLY A 135 32.29 -12.11 47.12
CA GLY A 135 33.10 -11.78 45.94
C GLY A 135 33.33 -12.98 45.02
N THR A 136 33.55 -14.17 45.58
CA THR A 136 33.69 -15.42 44.82
C THR A 136 32.39 -15.86 44.15
N LEU A 137 31.25 -15.74 44.85
CA LEU A 137 29.92 -16.03 44.32
C LEU A 137 29.55 -15.07 43.18
N VAL A 138 29.80 -13.78 43.35
CA VAL A 138 29.56 -12.77 42.31
C VAL A 138 30.48 -13.00 41.11
N ALA A 139 31.78 -13.23 41.33
CA ALA A 139 32.74 -13.49 40.25
C ALA A 139 32.37 -14.74 39.44
N THR A 140 32.02 -15.85 40.09
CA THR A 140 31.57 -17.08 39.41
C THR A 140 30.22 -16.93 38.73
N SER A 141 29.28 -16.19 39.34
CA SER A 141 27.99 -15.86 38.70
C SER A 141 28.15 -14.99 37.45
N GLY A 142 29.22 -14.18 37.37
CA GLY A 142 29.55 -13.39 36.19
C GLY A 142 29.80 -14.26 34.95
N VAL A 143 30.50 -15.39 35.11
CA VAL A 143 30.71 -16.36 34.01
C VAL A 143 29.39 -16.95 33.54
N VAL A 144 28.52 -17.34 34.47
CA VAL A 144 27.17 -17.85 34.17
C VAL A 144 26.34 -16.79 33.45
N ALA A 145 26.39 -15.54 33.90
CA ALA A 145 25.69 -14.42 33.26
C ALA A 145 26.19 -14.16 31.83
N ILE A 146 27.50 -14.26 31.58
CA ILE A 146 28.08 -14.15 30.23
C ILE A 146 27.59 -15.30 29.34
N ILE A 147 27.66 -16.54 29.81
CA ILE A 147 27.20 -17.72 29.05
C ILE A 147 25.70 -17.59 28.73
N LEU A 148 24.89 -17.21 29.71
CA LEU A 148 23.45 -17.01 29.52
C LEU A 148 23.17 -15.84 28.56
N GLY A 149 23.91 -14.73 28.67
CA GLY A 149 23.80 -13.59 27.77
C GLY A 149 24.13 -13.95 26.32
N LEU A 150 25.19 -14.72 26.10
CA LEU A 150 25.55 -15.24 24.77
C LEU A 150 24.48 -16.22 24.25
N ALA A 151 23.95 -17.09 25.10
CA ALA A 151 22.88 -18.03 24.72
C ALA A 151 21.58 -17.31 24.34
N LEU A 152 21.24 -16.22 25.02
CA LEU A 152 20.02 -15.44 24.78
C LEU A 152 20.19 -14.30 23.77
N GLN A 153 21.40 -14.06 23.25
CA GLN A 153 21.71 -12.94 22.38
C GLN A 153 20.74 -12.83 21.19
N ASN A 154 20.49 -13.95 20.51
CA ASN A 154 19.61 -13.98 19.33
C ASN A 154 18.14 -13.77 19.71
N THR A 155 17.69 -14.39 20.81
CA THR A 155 16.30 -14.24 21.29
C THR A 155 16.01 -12.80 21.69
N LEU A 156 16.95 -12.13 22.39
CA LEU A 156 16.82 -10.73 22.74
C LEU A 156 16.78 -9.84 21.51
N ALA A 157 17.67 -10.08 20.53
CA ALA A 157 17.67 -9.34 19.27
C ALA A 157 16.34 -9.47 18.53
N ASP A 158 15.73 -10.66 18.51
CA ASP A 158 14.45 -10.91 17.86
C ASP A 158 13.29 -10.19 18.55
N VAL A 159 13.31 -10.10 19.89
CA VAL A 159 12.32 -9.32 20.67
C VAL A 159 12.46 -7.83 20.39
N PHE A 160 13.68 -7.29 20.45
CA PHE A 160 13.92 -5.87 20.17
C PHE A 160 13.58 -5.51 18.72
N SER A 161 13.77 -6.42 17.78
CA SER A 161 13.35 -6.24 16.38
C SER A 161 11.83 -6.08 16.25
N GLY A 162 11.04 -6.88 16.97
CA GLY A 162 9.57 -6.76 16.99
C GLY A 162 9.07 -5.46 17.60
N ILE A 163 9.69 -5.04 18.70
CA ILE A 163 9.38 -3.76 19.37
C ILE A 163 9.77 -2.57 18.50
N ALA A 164 10.94 -2.61 17.86
CA ALA A 164 11.44 -1.54 17.01
C ALA A 164 10.54 -1.30 15.79
N LEU A 165 10.06 -2.36 15.13
CA LEU A 165 9.11 -2.23 14.00
C LEU A 165 7.79 -1.60 14.45
N THR A 166 7.32 -1.93 15.65
CA THR A 166 6.06 -1.40 16.20
C THR A 166 6.18 0.08 16.58
N LEU A 167 7.30 0.48 17.19
CA LEU A 167 7.57 1.88 17.59
C LEU A 167 7.92 2.77 16.40
N GLY A 168 8.75 2.27 15.48
CA GLY A 168 9.21 3.03 14.31
C GLY A 168 8.13 3.24 13.26
N ARG A 169 7.07 2.42 13.27
CA ARG A 169 5.95 2.45 12.31
C ARG A 169 6.41 2.67 10.85
N PRO A 170 7.32 1.84 10.31
CA PRO A 170 7.79 1.98 8.93
C PRO A 170 6.67 1.72 7.89
N TYR A 171 5.57 1.11 8.33
CA TYR A 171 4.34 0.89 7.56
C TYR A 171 3.13 0.86 8.50
N ILE A 172 1.94 1.01 7.94
CA ILE A 172 0.65 0.83 8.62
C ILE A 172 -0.16 -0.31 7.98
N ILE A 173 -1.18 -0.78 8.69
CA ILE A 173 -2.15 -1.74 8.12
C ILE A 173 -2.79 -1.09 6.89
N GLY A 174 -2.77 -1.81 5.78
CA GLY A 174 -3.26 -1.35 4.48
C GLY A 174 -2.15 -0.96 3.50
N ASP A 175 -0.93 -0.68 3.97
CA ASP A 175 0.20 -0.36 3.10
C ASP A 175 0.64 -1.59 2.30
N TRP A 176 1.13 -1.34 1.09
CA TRP A 176 1.85 -2.33 0.30
C TRP A 176 3.34 -2.25 0.61
N ILE A 177 3.94 -3.41 0.86
CA ILE A 177 5.38 -3.53 1.14
C ILE A 177 6.03 -4.53 0.17
N LEU A 178 7.24 -4.22 -0.25
CA LEU A 178 8.12 -5.08 -1.04
C LEU A 178 9.33 -5.46 -0.19
N LEU A 179 9.57 -6.76 -0.06
CA LEU A 179 10.71 -7.30 0.66
C LEU A 179 11.88 -7.59 -0.28
N SER A 180 13.08 -7.65 0.28
CA SER A 180 14.31 -7.88 -0.49
C SER A 180 14.38 -9.24 -1.19
N ASP A 181 13.57 -10.22 -0.76
CA ASP A 181 13.43 -11.53 -1.39
C ASP A 181 12.44 -11.53 -2.58
N GLY A 182 11.82 -10.39 -2.89
CA GLY A 182 10.82 -10.23 -3.94
C GLY A 182 9.39 -10.45 -3.48
N THR A 183 9.14 -10.78 -2.22
CA THR A 183 7.78 -10.89 -1.69
C THR A 183 7.12 -9.51 -1.66
N GLU A 184 6.03 -9.35 -2.39
CA GLU A 184 5.22 -8.14 -2.39
C GLU A 184 3.79 -8.44 -1.92
N GLY A 185 3.25 -7.57 -1.06
CA GLY A 185 1.84 -7.63 -0.72
C GLY A 185 1.38 -6.55 0.25
N ARG A 186 0.09 -6.59 0.56
CA ARG A 186 -0.58 -5.62 1.42
C ARG A 186 -0.59 -6.08 2.87
N VAL A 187 -0.17 -5.23 3.79
CA VAL A 187 -0.22 -5.52 5.23
C VAL A 187 -1.67 -5.57 5.68
N VAL A 188 -2.15 -6.74 6.12
CA VAL A 188 -3.53 -6.92 6.59
C VAL A 188 -3.64 -6.93 8.11
N GLU A 189 -2.57 -7.36 8.79
CA GLU A 189 -2.49 -7.41 10.24
C GLU A 189 -1.02 -7.30 10.65
N SER A 190 -0.76 -6.64 11.78
CA SER A 190 0.55 -6.67 12.42
C SER A 190 0.38 -6.72 13.93
N ASN A 191 1.08 -7.65 14.57
CA ASN A 191 1.16 -7.77 16.02
C ASN A 191 2.63 -7.74 16.45
N TRP A 192 2.92 -7.91 17.74
CA TRP A 192 4.28 -7.79 18.27
C TRP A 192 5.25 -8.88 17.74
N ARG A 193 4.74 -10.03 17.29
CA ARG A 193 5.53 -11.20 16.87
C ARG A 193 5.63 -11.33 15.36
N ALA A 194 4.56 -11.03 14.63
CA ALA A 194 4.46 -11.28 13.20
C ALA A 194 3.59 -10.24 12.49
N THR A 195 3.85 -10.12 11.19
CA THR A 195 3.07 -9.32 10.25
C THR A 195 2.51 -10.22 9.17
N HIS A 196 1.23 -10.05 8.87
CA HIS A 196 0.49 -10.78 7.85
C HIS A 196 0.37 -9.93 6.60
N ILE A 197 0.82 -10.47 5.48
CA ILE A 197 0.87 -9.80 4.17
C ILE A 197 0.00 -10.57 3.19
N LEU A 198 -0.98 -9.90 2.59
CA LEU A 198 -1.79 -10.44 1.51
C LEU A 198 -1.11 -10.20 0.17
N THR A 199 -0.71 -11.29 -0.49
CA THR A 199 -0.06 -11.26 -1.81
C THR A 199 -1.08 -11.04 -2.94
N SER A 200 -0.60 -10.68 -4.13
CA SER A 200 -1.43 -10.56 -5.35
C SER A 200 -2.11 -11.86 -5.77
N ALA A 201 -1.54 -13.01 -5.38
CA ALA A 201 -2.12 -14.34 -5.57
C ALA A 201 -3.23 -14.67 -4.54
N ASN A 202 -3.66 -13.69 -3.74
CA ASN A 202 -4.66 -13.84 -2.69
C ASN A 202 -4.27 -14.82 -1.56
N ASN A 203 -2.96 -14.93 -1.27
CA ASN A 203 -2.42 -15.74 -0.17
C ASN A 203 -1.93 -14.84 0.97
N ILE A 204 -2.12 -15.28 2.23
CA ILE A 204 -1.56 -14.62 3.41
C ILE A 204 -0.19 -15.21 3.73
N VAL A 205 0.84 -14.37 3.67
CA VAL A 205 2.21 -14.68 4.10
C VAL A 205 2.41 -14.14 5.50
N VAL A 206 2.80 -15.02 6.43
CA VAL A 206 3.05 -14.68 7.84
C VAL A 206 4.55 -14.56 8.06
N LEU A 207 5.02 -13.36 8.39
CA LEU A 207 6.44 -13.10 8.60
C LEU A 207 6.71 -12.71 10.04
N PRO A 208 7.65 -13.39 10.73
CA PRO A 208 8.13 -12.93 12.02
C PRO A 208 8.71 -11.53 11.91
N ASN A 209 8.41 -10.67 12.88
CA ASN A 209 8.91 -9.29 12.87
C ASN A 209 10.44 -9.24 12.96
N SER A 210 11.06 -10.20 13.65
CA SER A 210 12.52 -10.34 13.68
C SER A 210 13.13 -10.66 12.31
N PHE A 211 12.41 -11.39 11.48
CA PHE A 211 12.82 -11.69 10.11
C PHE A 211 12.63 -10.45 9.21
N LEU A 212 11.48 -9.78 9.31
CA LEU A 212 11.20 -8.54 8.58
C LEU A 212 12.21 -7.43 8.87
N ALA A 213 12.60 -7.26 10.13
CA ALA A 213 13.58 -6.26 10.53
C ALA A 213 14.97 -6.52 9.93
N LYS A 214 15.34 -7.79 9.70
CA LYS A 214 16.64 -8.20 9.14
C LYS A 214 16.67 -8.19 7.62
N LEU A 215 15.57 -8.60 6.97
CA LEU A 215 15.49 -8.72 5.51
C LEU A 215 15.49 -7.36 4.80
N GLY A 216 15.07 -6.30 5.49
CA GLY A 216 14.81 -5.00 4.90
C GLY A 216 13.47 -4.97 4.15
N LEU A 217 12.82 -3.82 4.14
CA LEU A 217 11.54 -3.61 3.47
C LEU A 217 11.52 -2.27 2.77
N THR A 218 10.81 -2.21 1.64
CA THR A 218 10.44 -0.98 0.94
C THR A 218 8.94 -0.79 1.08
N ASN A 219 8.51 0.32 1.68
CA ASN A 219 7.11 0.70 1.69
C ASN A 219 6.77 1.34 0.35
N VAL A 220 6.03 0.63 -0.49
CA VAL A 220 5.68 1.10 -1.83
C VAL A 220 4.42 1.97 -1.84
N SER A 221 3.73 2.12 -0.70
CA SER A 221 2.57 3.01 -0.52
C SER A 221 2.95 4.43 -0.07
N ARG A 222 4.24 4.73 0.10
CA ARG A 222 4.74 6.03 0.57
C ARG A 222 5.83 6.56 -0.38
N PRO A 223 5.92 7.89 -0.64
CA PRO A 223 5.18 8.98 0.00
C PRO A 223 3.73 9.15 -0.48
N ASP A 224 3.42 8.70 -1.70
CA ASP A 224 2.07 8.62 -2.25
C ASP A 224 1.78 7.17 -2.69
N GLU A 225 0.50 6.81 -2.85
CA GLU A 225 0.11 5.47 -3.32
C GLU A 225 0.35 5.28 -4.83
N THR A 226 1.03 6.21 -5.50
CA THR A 226 1.26 6.09 -6.94
C THR A 226 2.44 5.18 -7.23
N HIS A 227 2.24 4.22 -8.12
CA HIS A 227 3.28 3.26 -8.49
C HIS A 227 3.80 3.55 -9.88
N LEU A 228 5.11 3.76 -9.99
CA LEU A 228 5.78 3.93 -11.27
C LEU A 228 5.90 2.59 -12.01
N LEU A 229 5.45 2.56 -13.26
CA LEU A 229 5.75 1.51 -14.21
C LEU A 229 6.69 2.04 -15.29
N ILE A 230 7.57 1.16 -15.75
CA ILE A 230 8.50 1.41 -16.84
C ILE A 230 8.23 0.35 -17.90
N LEU A 231 7.90 0.80 -19.11
CA LEU A 231 7.65 -0.06 -20.26
C LEU A 231 8.58 0.32 -21.40
N THR A 232 9.37 -0.64 -21.88
CA THR A 232 10.29 -0.43 -23.01
C THR A 232 9.66 -0.92 -24.30
N ILE A 233 9.56 -0.03 -25.29
CA ILE A 233 9.05 -0.30 -26.63
C ILE A 233 10.19 -0.08 -27.64
N ARG A 234 10.35 -1.01 -28.58
CA ARG A 234 11.31 -0.89 -29.67
C ARG A 234 10.58 -0.55 -30.97
N ILE A 235 10.93 0.59 -31.57
CA ILE A 235 10.33 1.09 -32.81
C ILE A 235 11.38 1.02 -33.93
N ALA A 236 11.00 0.56 -35.11
CA ALA A 236 11.89 0.60 -36.26
C ALA A 236 12.23 2.06 -36.59
N PRO A 237 13.50 2.41 -36.88
CA PRO A 237 13.93 3.80 -37.08
C PRO A 237 13.53 4.32 -38.47
N THR A 238 12.23 4.29 -38.78
CA THR A 238 11.65 4.69 -40.09
C THR A 238 11.16 6.14 -40.11
N ARG A 239 11.25 6.83 -38.97
CA ARG A 239 10.84 8.23 -38.76
C ARG A 239 11.79 8.90 -37.78
N MET A 240 11.84 10.23 -37.84
CA MET A 240 12.60 11.05 -36.90
C MET A 240 12.25 10.71 -35.44
N PRO A 241 13.24 10.57 -34.53
CA PRO A 241 12.98 10.23 -33.13
C PRO A 241 12.04 11.19 -32.40
N ALA A 242 12.03 12.48 -32.78
CA ALA A 242 11.09 13.46 -32.25
C ALA A 242 9.62 13.12 -32.55
N SER A 243 9.34 12.61 -33.74
CA SER A 243 8.00 12.16 -34.15
C SER A 243 7.58 10.91 -33.39
N VAL A 244 8.49 9.94 -33.20
CA VAL A 244 8.23 8.74 -32.39
C VAL A 244 7.93 9.13 -30.95
N ARG A 245 8.74 10.02 -30.35
CA ARG A 245 8.49 10.55 -28.99
C ARG A 245 7.12 11.22 -28.88
N HIS A 246 6.73 12.01 -29.88
CA HIS A 246 5.43 12.67 -29.91
C HIS A 246 4.28 11.65 -29.95
N VAL A 247 4.33 10.64 -30.82
CA VAL A 247 3.30 9.59 -30.91
C VAL A 247 3.19 8.82 -29.60
N MET A 248 4.31 8.47 -28.97
CA MET A 248 4.32 7.79 -27.68
C MET A 248 3.75 8.65 -26.54
N ALA A 249 4.03 9.95 -26.54
CA ALA A 249 3.46 10.87 -25.58
C ALA A 249 1.94 11.02 -25.78
N THR A 250 1.48 11.05 -27.04
CA THR A 250 0.05 11.04 -27.39
C THR A 250 -0.62 9.74 -26.94
N ALA A 251 0.03 8.58 -27.11
CA ALA A 251 -0.48 7.30 -26.64
C ALA A 251 -0.66 7.26 -25.12
N LEU A 252 0.33 7.73 -24.35
CA LEU A 252 0.21 7.85 -22.90
C LEU A 252 -0.87 8.88 -22.51
N ALA A 253 -0.97 9.99 -23.24
CA ALA A 253 -2.02 10.97 -23.00
C ALA A 253 -3.42 10.40 -23.25
N SER A 254 -3.63 9.47 -24.19
CA SER A 254 -4.93 8.84 -24.40
C SER A 254 -5.34 7.80 -23.35
N CYS A 255 -4.43 7.41 -22.45
CA CYS A 255 -4.69 6.36 -21.47
C CYS A 255 -5.58 6.83 -20.31
N ASN A 256 -6.57 6.01 -19.96
CA ASN A 256 -7.54 6.27 -18.91
C ASN A 256 -7.10 5.74 -17.55
N SER A 257 -6.30 4.66 -17.51
CA SER A 257 -5.89 4.01 -16.25
C SER A 257 -4.67 4.62 -15.56
N ILE A 258 -4.00 5.60 -16.18
CA ILE A 258 -2.78 6.21 -15.62
C ILE A 258 -3.04 7.53 -14.91
N VAL A 259 -2.25 7.79 -13.88
CA VAL A 259 -2.22 9.06 -13.16
C VAL A 259 -1.65 10.15 -14.06
N ARG A 260 -2.28 11.32 -14.06
CA ARG A 260 -1.92 12.47 -14.90
C ARG A 260 -0.90 13.41 -14.27
N GLU A 261 -0.89 13.47 -12.95
CA GLU A 261 0.03 14.28 -12.17
C GLU A 261 0.78 13.38 -11.16
N PRO A 262 2.11 13.25 -11.28
CA PRO A 262 2.98 13.87 -12.28
C PRO A 262 2.78 13.31 -13.70
N PRO A 263 3.07 14.09 -14.76
CA PRO A 263 2.86 13.67 -16.13
C PRO A 263 3.73 12.46 -16.49
N PRO A 264 3.22 11.56 -17.36
CA PRO A 264 4.01 10.45 -17.88
C PRO A 264 5.19 10.96 -18.70
N VAL A 265 6.30 10.22 -18.68
CA VAL A 265 7.55 10.60 -19.34
C VAL A 265 7.86 9.60 -20.46
N VAL A 266 8.26 10.14 -21.61
CA VAL A 266 8.77 9.36 -22.75
C VAL A 266 10.24 9.68 -22.90
N ALA A 267 11.10 8.70 -22.63
CA ALA A 267 12.54 8.81 -22.76
C ALA A 267 13.04 7.98 -23.95
N LEU A 268 13.86 8.59 -24.81
CA LEU A 268 14.59 7.87 -25.85
C LEU A 268 15.92 7.40 -25.24
N LYS A 269 16.14 6.09 -25.17
CA LYS A 269 17.29 5.50 -24.45
C LYS A 269 18.49 5.22 -25.34
N GLY A 270 18.22 4.67 -26.52
CA GLY A 270 19.25 4.24 -27.45
C GLY A 270 18.69 4.16 -28.86
N LEU A 271 19.58 4.31 -29.84
CA LEU A 271 19.27 4.17 -31.26
C LEU A 271 20.37 3.32 -31.89
N ASP A 272 19.97 2.24 -32.54
CA ASP A 272 20.83 1.41 -33.37
C ASP A 272 20.24 1.27 -34.79
N ALA A 273 20.88 0.47 -35.65
CA ALA A 273 20.44 0.28 -37.04
C ALA A 273 19.08 -0.44 -37.16
N THR A 274 18.64 -1.13 -36.11
CA THR A 274 17.44 -1.98 -36.10
C THR A 274 16.28 -1.34 -35.33
N ALA A 275 16.56 -0.56 -34.30
CA ALA A 275 15.55 -0.03 -33.39
C ALA A 275 15.96 1.28 -32.73
N LEU A 276 14.95 2.12 -32.51
CA LEU A 276 14.92 3.17 -31.50
C LEU A 276 14.28 2.59 -30.23
N GLU A 277 15.01 2.60 -29.12
CA GLU A 277 14.51 2.15 -27.82
C GLU A 277 13.84 3.31 -27.08
N VAL A 278 12.55 3.14 -26.79
CA VAL A 278 11.71 4.13 -26.12
C VAL A 278 11.24 3.58 -24.78
N GLU A 279 11.52 4.30 -23.71
CA GLU A 279 11.07 4.00 -22.36
C GLU A 279 9.87 4.88 -22.00
N LEU A 280 8.74 4.25 -21.71
CA LEU A 280 7.51 4.87 -21.26
C LEU A 280 7.42 4.73 -19.74
N GLN A 281 7.39 5.87 -19.05
CA GLN A 281 7.28 5.94 -17.60
C GLN A 281 5.92 6.54 -17.23
N PHE A 282 5.10 5.81 -16.51
CA PHE A 282 3.77 6.26 -16.09
C PHE A 282 3.42 5.73 -14.71
N ARG A 283 2.48 6.38 -14.04
CA ARG A 283 2.07 6.02 -12.68
C ARG A 283 0.64 5.50 -12.66
N VAL A 284 0.34 4.61 -11.72
CA VAL A 284 -1.01 4.11 -11.42
C VAL A 284 -1.33 4.32 -9.96
N THR A 285 -2.62 4.41 -9.62
CA THR A 285 -3.09 4.72 -8.25
C THR A 285 -2.94 3.56 -7.26
N SER A 286 -2.74 2.33 -7.73
CA SER A 286 -2.57 1.17 -6.85
C SER A 286 -1.83 0.02 -7.56
N PRO A 287 -1.25 -0.93 -6.82
CA PRO A 287 -0.57 -2.09 -7.41
C PRO A 287 -1.49 -2.97 -8.27
N SER A 288 -2.77 -3.05 -7.90
CA SER A 288 -3.78 -3.79 -8.66
C SER A 288 -4.03 -3.20 -10.05
N GLN A 289 -3.80 -1.89 -10.24
CA GLN A 289 -3.97 -1.22 -11.53
C GLN A 289 -2.76 -1.37 -12.47
N ARG A 290 -1.65 -1.96 -12.01
CA ARG A 290 -0.44 -2.13 -12.83
C ARG A 290 -0.71 -2.94 -14.10
N VAL A 291 -1.39 -4.09 -13.97
CA VAL A 291 -1.66 -4.98 -15.12
C VAL A 291 -2.70 -4.36 -16.07
N PRO A 292 -3.87 -3.89 -15.61
CA PRO A 292 -4.82 -3.19 -16.48
C PRO A 292 -4.20 -2.01 -17.24
N ALA A 293 -3.49 -1.12 -16.54
CA ALA A 293 -2.85 0.04 -17.17
C ALA A 293 -1.76 -0.35 -18.17
N ARG A 294 -0.93 -1.37 -17.85
CA ARG A 294 0.09 -1.86 -18.79
C ARG A 294 -0.55 -2.39 -20.08
N ASN A 295 -1.64 -3.15 -19.96
CA ASN A 295 -2.34 -3.70 -21.12
C ASN A 295 -2.99 -2.59 -21.96
N GLU A 296 -3.61 -1.61 -21.31
CA GLU A 296 -4.18 -0.44 -21.99
C GLU A 296 -3.10 0.38 -22.71
N VAL A 297 -1.97 0.67 -22.04
CA VAL A 297 -0.85 1.40 -22.66
C VAL A 297 -0.28 0.64 -23.85
N LEU A 298 -0.12 -0.68 -23.77
CA LEU A 298 0.38 -1.49 -24.90
C LEU A 298 -0.57 -1.43 -26.10
N ASP A 299 -1.87 -1.55 -25.86
CA ASP A 299 -2.89 -1.44 -26.90
C ASP A 299 -2.90 -0.04 -27.53
N LEU A 300 -2.89 1.02 -26.71
CA LEU A 300 -2.83 2.40 -27.19
C LEU A 300 -1.57 2.69 -27.99
N VAL A 301 -0.40 2.23 -27.52
CA VAL A 301 0.86 2.35 -28.26
C VAL A 301 0.74 1.68 -29.62
N TYR A 302 0.18 0.48 -29.68
CA TYR A 302 -0.03 -0.22 -30.95
C TYR A 302 -0.95 0.55 -31.90
N ARG A 303 -2.10 1.01 -31.42
CA ARG A 303 -3.09 1.77 -32.20
C ARG A 303 -2.52 3.10 -32.72
N HIS A 304 -1.84 3.85 -31.87
CA HIS A 304 -1.18 5.11 -32.24
C HIS A 304 -0.02 4.89 -33.21
N CYS A 305 0.78 3.85 -33.02
CA CYS A 305 1.82 3.46 -33.99
C CYS A 305 1.21 3.15 -35.34
N LYS A 306 0.16 2.32 -35.40
CA LYS A 306 -0.52 1.98 -36.66
C LYS A 306 -1.10 3.21 -37.36
N SER A 307 -1.77 4.09 -36.61
CA SER A 307 -2.35 5.34 -37.10
C SER A 307 -1.29 6.33 -37.63
N ALA A 308 -0.21 6.53 -36.88
CA ALA A 308 0.89 7.44 -37.24
C ALA A 308 1.87 6.83 -38.25
N GLY A 309 1.73 5.54 -38.53
CA GLY A 309 2.55 4.86 -39.50
C GLY A 309 3.92 4.42 -39.01
N LEU A 310 4.05 4.13 -37.72
CA LEU A 310 5.25 3.60 -37.09
C LEU A 310 5.24 2.08 -37.10
N LEU A 311 6.39 1.47 -37.39
CA LEU A 311 6.56 0.03 -37.36
C LEU A 311 7.26 -0.37 -36.06
N LEU A 312 6.80 -1.46 -35.42
CA LEU A 312 7.53 -2.07 -34.31
C LEU A 312 8.81 -2.72 -34.83
N ALA A 313 9.89 -2.63 -34.07
CA ALA A 313 11.16 -3.26 -34.46
C ALA A 313 11.04 -4.79 -34.39
N VAL A 314 11.62 -5.46 -35.38
CA VAL A 314 11.81 -6.92 -35.36
C VAL A 314 12.83 -7.27 -34.26
N PRO A 315 12.68 -8.38 -33.51
CA PRO A 315 13.69 -8.78 -32.55
C PRO A 315 15.07 -8.89 -33.22
N ALA A 316 16.14 -8.45 -32.54
CA ALA A 316 17.48 -8.40 -33.11
C ALA A 316 17.94 -9.76 -33.70
N ALA A 317 17.56 -10.87 -33.06
CA ALA A 317 17.87 -12.21 -33.56
C ALA A 317 17.16 -12.55 -34.89
N ALA A 318 15.96 -12.03 -35.12
CA ALA A 318 15.21 -12.22 -36.36
C ALA A 318 15.70 -11.31 -37.50
N SER A 319 16.25 -10.14 -37.16
CA SER A 319 16.78 -9.18 -38.14
C SER A 319 17.93 -9.75 -38.99
N VAL A 320 18.69 -10.72 -38.47
CA VAL A 320 19.76 -11.40 -39.21
C VAL A 320 19.19 -12.33 -40.30
N LEU A 321 17.98 -12.85 -40.11
CA LEU A 321 17.30 -13.76 -41.05
C LEU A 321 16.52 -13.01 -42.13
N THR A 322 16.09 -11.77 -41.88
CA THR A 322 15.14 -11.07 -42.76
C THR A 322 15.79 -10.38 -43.96
N GLY A 323 17.13 -10.27 -44.01
CA GLY A 323 17.91 -9.73 -45.15
C GLY A 323 17.75 -8.22 -45.40
N GLU A 324 16.54 -7.68 -45.27
CA GLU A 324 16.20 -6.28 -45.46
C GLU A 324 15.41 -5.76 -44.25
N LEU A 325 15.97 -4.75 -43.58
CA LEU A 325 15.26 -4.00 -42.54
C LEU A 325 14.32 -2.99 -43.19
N PRO A 326 13.14 -2.70 -42.59
CA PRO A 326 12.27 -1.64 -43.07
C PRO A 326 13.00 -0.29 -43.00
N THR A 327 13.12 0.38 -44.15
CA THR A 327 13.71 1.72 -44.29
C THR A 327 12.60 2.78 -44.26
N GLU A 328 12.93 4.07 -44.16
CA GLU A 328 11.91 5.15 -44.25
C GLU A 328 11.09 5.07 -45.55
N GLU A 329 11.68 4.55 -46.63
CA GLU A 329 11.08 4.46 -47.96
C GLU A 329 10.26 3.17 -48.18
N SER A 330 10.70 2.04 -47.59
CA SER A 330 9.97 0.76 -47.65
C SER A 330 8.93 0.60 -46.54
N ALA A 331 9.05 1.35 -45.44
CA ALA A 331 8.05 1.47 -44.40
C ALA A 331 6.85 2.27 -44.91
N ARG A 332 6.01 1.60 -45.73
CA ARG A 332 4.63 1.98 -45.92
C ARG A 332 3.82 1.24 -44.86
N PRO A 333 3.63 1.82 -43.68
CA PRO A 333 2.67 1.28 -42.73
C PRO A 333 1.32 1.12 -43.46
N PRO A 334 0.59 0.01 -43.23
CA PRO A 334 -0.75 -0.11 -43.78
C PRO A 334 -1.54 1.11 -43.35
N ARG A 335 -2.07 1.87 -44.31
CA ARG A 335 -2.94 3.00 -44.01
C ARG A 335 -4.11 2.42 -43.22
N VAL A 336 -4.38 2.94 -42.02
CA VAL A 336 -5.64 2.62 -41.32
C VAL A 336 -6.78 3.04 -42.25
N THR A 337 -7.36 2.08 -42.95
CA THR A 337 -8.43 2.31 -43.92
C THR A 337 -9.78 2.32 -43.18
N PRO A 338 -10.82 2.94 -43.76
CA PRO A 338 -12.17 2.82 -43.23
C PRO A 338 -12.59 1.36 -43.05
N LEU A 339 -12.26 0.49 -44.00
CA LEU A 339 -12.55 -0.94 -43.93
C LEU A 339 -11.91 -1.60 -42.70
N GLU A 340 -10.63 -1.35 -42.44
CA GLU A 340 -9.93 -1.94 -41.28
C GLU A 340 -10.55 -1.51 -39.94
N LEU A 341 -11.00 -0.26 -39.85
CA LEU A 341 -11.70 0.25 -38.65
C LEU A 341 -13.08 -0.38 -38.51
N ILE A 342 -13.84 -0.47 -39.61
CA ILE A 342 -15.15 -1.12 -39.64
C ILE A 342 -15.02 -2.60 -39.24
N GLU A 343 -13.99 -3.31 -39.72
CA GLU A 343 -13.73 -4.70 -39.36
C GLU A 343 -13.41 -4.89 -37.87
N ALA A 344 -12.78 -3.90 -37.22
CA ALA A 344 -12.41 -3.95 -35.81
C ALA A 344 -13.56 -3.59 -34.85
N ILE A 345 -14.60 -2.90 -35.33
CA ILE A 345 -15.69 -2.42 -34.48
C ILE A 345 -16.73 -3.53 -34.28
N PRO A 346 -17.09 -3.88 -33.02
CA PRO A 346 -18.00 -4.99 -32.77
C PRO A 346 -19.43 -4.78 -33.30
N ILE A 347 -19.92 -3.53 -33.42
CA ILE A 347 -21.27 -3.24 -33.96
C ILE A 347 -21.41 -3.68 -35.43
N PHE A 348 -20.29 -3.82 -36.13
CA PHE A 348 -20.22 -4.28 -37.52
C PHE A 348 -19.81 -5.74 -37.64
N ALA A 349 -19.68 -6.47 -36.53
CA ALA A 349 -19.21 -7.86 -36.54
C ALA A 349 -20.11 -8.78 -37.38
N THR A 350 -21.42 -8.51 -37.43
CA THR A 350 -22.40 -9.32 -38.15
C THR A 350 -22.52 -8.98 -39.65
N LEU A 351 -21.90 -7.87 -40.09
CA LEU A 351 -21.81 -7.51 -41.50
C LEU A 351 -20.86 -8.45 -42.23
N THR A 352 -21.26 -8.85 -43.44
CA THR A 352 -20.41 -9.53 -44.39
C THR A 352 -19.28 -8.61 -44.87
N ARG A 353 -18.22 -9.20 -45.43
CA ARG A 353 -17.08 -8.43 -45.93
C ARG A 353 -17.48 -7.44 -47.04
N ASP A 354 -18.41 -7.83 -47.91
CA ASP A 354 -18.90 -6.97 -49.00
C ASP A 354 -19.73 -5.80 -48.47
N GLU A 355 -20.57 -6.02 -47.45
CA GLU A 355 -21.31 -4.94 -46.77
C GLU A 355 -20.37 -3.96 -46.08
N LYS A 356 -19.32 -4.46 -45.40
CA LYS A 356 -18.28 -3.62 -44.78
C LYS A 356 -17.51 -2.80 -45.83
N GLN A 357 -17.23 -3.41 -46.99
CA GLN A 357 -16.58 -2.73 -48.11
C GLN A 357 -17.45 -1.59 -48.68
N LYS A 358 -18.73 -1.86 -48.92
CA LYS A 358 -19.68 -0.81 -49.35
C LYS A 358 -19.73 0.35 -48.36
N LEU A 359 -19.77 0.05 -47.06
CA LEU A 359 -19.79 1.07 -46.02
C LEU A 359 -18.47 1.85 -45.94
N ALA A 360 -17.34 1.19 -46.16
CA ALA A 360 -16.03 1.82 -46.21
C ALA A 360 -15.93 2.85 -47.35
N GLU A 361 -16.53 2.54 -48.51
CA GLU A 361 -16.51 3.40 -49.71
C GLU A 361 -17.39 4.66 -49.57
N THR A 362 -18.40 4.62 -48.71
CA THR A 362 -19.29 5.76 -48.44
C THR A 362 -18.82 6.66 -47.29
N THR A 363 -17.72 6.32 -46.62
CA THR A 363 -17.20 7.12 -45.50
C THR A 363 -16.66 8.49 -45.93
N ALA A 364 -16.99 9.53 -45.17
CA ALA A 364 -16.41 10.86 -45.32
C ALA A 364 -15.27 11.10 -44.32
N VAL A 365 -14.27 11.91 -44.68
CA VAL A 365 -13.19 12.30 -43.75
C VAL A 365 -13.58 13.60 -43.06
N ARG A 366 -13.54 13.61 -41.72
CA ARG A 366 -13.71 14.80 -40.89
C ARG A 366 -12.41 15.13 -40.16
N GLU A 367 -12.07 16.41 -40.16
CA GLU A 367 -10.90 16.94 -39.47
C GLU A 367 -11.33 17.96 -38.44
N PHE A 368 -10.80 17.80 -37.22
CA PHE A 368 -11.04 18.71 -36.10
C PHE A 368 -9.71 19.24 -35.58
N ARG A 369 -9.69 20.52 -35.23
CA ARG A 369 -8.53 21.15 -34.59
C ARG A 369 -8.56 20.88 -33.09
N LYS A 370 -7.39 21.03 -32.47
CA LYS A 370 -7.30 20.98 -31.01
C LYS A 370 -8.19 22.07 -30.39
N GLY A 371 -9.02 21.67 -29.43
CA GLY A 371 -9.98 22.51 -28.73
C GLY A 371 -11.36 22.59 -29.40
N ASP A 372 -11.53 21.98 -30.59
CA ASP A 372 -12.83 21.92 -31.22
C ASP A 372 -13.76 21.01 -30.42
N VAL A 373 -14.97 21.49 -30.18
CA VAL A 373 -16.06 20.69 -29.62
C VAL A 373 -16.73 19.98 -30.79
N ILE A 374 -16.65 18.65 -30.80
CA ILE A 374 -17.18 17.79 -31.86
C ILE A 374 -18.70 17.68 -31.74
N VAL A 375 -19.18 17.47 -30.52
CA VAL A 375 -20.61 17.43 -30.17
C VAL A 375 -20.76 17.83 -28.70
N ARG A 376 -21.80 18.58 -28.36
CA ARG A 376 -22.11 18.95 -26.97
C ARG A 376 -23.03 17.93 -26.32
N GLU A 377 -22.91 17.83 -25.00
CA GLU A 377 -23.89 17.10 -24.19
C GLU A 377 -25.31 17.61 -24.46
N GLY A 378 -26.23 16.70 -24.76
CA GLY A 378 -27.60 17.03 -25.15
C GLY A 378 -27.81 17.28 -26.66
N GLU A 379 -26.75 17.32 -27.47
CA GLU A 379 -26.88 17.38 -28.93
C GLU A 379 -27.02 15.96 -29.51
N MET A 380 -27.79 15.83 -30.59
CA MET A 380 -27.91 14.57 -31.32
C MET A 380 -26.93 14.56 -32.49
N LEU A 381 -26.16 13.47 -32.62
CA LEU A 381 -25.23 13.26 -33.72
C LEU A 381 -25.81 12.22 -34.70
N PRO A 382 -26.27 12.60 -35.91
CA PRO A 382 -26.91 11.69 -36.86
C PRO A 382 -25.90 10.86 -37.68
N SER A 383 -24.72 10.61 -37.12
CA SER A 383 -23.59 9.99 -37.80
C SER A 383 -22.74 9.22 -36.81
N LEU A 384 -22.20 8.08 -37.23
CA LEU A 384 -21.16 7.37 -36.49
C LEU A 384 -19.79 7.91 -36.92
N MET A 385 -18.96 8.26 -35.95
CA MET A 385 -17.57 8.68 -36.20
C MET A 385 -16.58 7.66 -35.66
N MET A 386 -15.63 7.26 -36.48
CA MET A 386 -14.54 6.35 -36.14
C MET A 386 -13.22 7.13 -36.10
N VAL A 387 -12.54 7.11 -34.96
CA VAL A 387 -11.30 7.89 -34.77
C VAL A 387 -10.17 7.23 -35.55
N ARG A 388 -9.66 7.91 -36.58
CA ARG A 388 -8.47 7.48 -37.33
C ARG A 388 -7.20 7.95 -36.65
N ALA A 389 -7.17 9.19 -36.16
CA ALA A 389 -6.02 9.80 -35.52
C ALA A 389 -6.46 10.84 -34.49
N GLY A 390 -5.66 11.03 -33.43
CA GLY A 390 -5.90 12.03 -32.40
C GLY A 390 -6.55 11.50 -31.12
N ILE A 391 -6.84 12.40 -30.19
CA ILE A 391 -7.46 12.10 -28.89
C ILE A 391 -8.68 12.97 -28.70
N ILE A 392 -9.79 12.36 -28.32
CA ILE A 392 -11.04 13.04 -27.95
C ILE A 392 -11.28 12.83 -26.45
N ALA A 393 -11.56 13.89 -25.71
CA ALA A 393 -12.01 13.80 -24.32
C ALA A 393 -13.53 13.77 -24.26
N ALA A 394 -14.09 12.83 -23.50
CA ALA A 394 -15.51 12.81 -23.15
C ALA A 394 -15.69 13.45 -21.76
N ARG A 395 -16.44 14.56 -21.72
CA ARG A 395 -16.73 15.32 -20.49
C ARG A 395 -18.22 15.32 -20.19
N HIS A 396 -18.57 15.13 -18.93
CA HIS A 396 -19.93 15.31 -18.44
C HIS A 396 -19.89 16.33 -17.30
N GLY A 397 -20.43 17.54 -17.56
CA GLY A 397 -20.09 18.72 -16.77
C GLY A 397 -18.58 18.98 -16.74
N ASP A 398 -18.01 19.23 -15.56
CA ASP A 398 -16.58 19.51 -15.38
C ASP A 398 -15.69 18.25 -15.30
N GLN A 399 -16.29 17.05 -15.19
CA GLN A 399 -15.54 15.81 -15.03
C GLN A 399 -15.25 15.15 -16.37
N GLU A 400 -13.97 14.83 -16.61
CA GLU A 400 -13.56 14.01 -17.73
C GLU A 400 -13.83 12.53 -17.41
N ARG A 401 -14.72 11.90 -18.18
CA ARG A 401 -15.14 10.49 -17.99
C ARG A 401 -14.19 9.51 -18.64
N GLY A 402 -13.54 9.92 -19.73
CA GLY A 402 -12.59 9.11 -20.46
C GLY A 402 -12.07 9.80 -21.71
N ARG A 403 -11.17 9.12 -22.40
CA ARG A 403 -10.57 9.52 -23.66
C ARG A 403 -10.78 8.44 -24.71
N LEU A 404 -11.08 8.88 -25.93
CA LEU A 404 -11.12 8.06 -27.14
C LEU A 404 -9.80 8.24 -27.90
N ALA A 405 -9.29 7.13 -28.43
CA ALA A 405 -8.04 7.03 -29.16
C ALA A 405 -8.30 6.47 -30.58
N PRO A 406 -7.28 6.42 -31.45
CA PRO A 406 -7.41 5.80 -32.76
C PRO A 406 -7.96 4.37 -32.65
N GLY A 407 -8.97 4.03 -33.45
CA GLY A 407 -9.68 2.75 -33.37
C GLY A 407 -10.99 2.80 -32.59
N ASP A 408 -11.20 3.79 -31.73
CA ASP A 408 -12.46 3.97 -31.01
C ASP A 408 -13.50 4.69 -31.89
N PHE A 409 -14.77 4.65 -31.47
CA PHE A 409 -15.89 5.26 -32.19
C PHE A 409 -16.89 5.91 -31.23
N PHE A 410 -17.73 6.80 -31.75
CA PHE A 410 -18.83 7.47 -31.04
C PHE A 410 -19.94 7.87 -32.02
N GLY A 411 -21.08 8.33 -31.52
CA GLY A 411 -22.24 8.72 -32.34
C GLY A 411 -23.20 7.57 -32.64
N GLU A 412 -22.96 6.37 -32.12
CA GLU A 412 -23.78 5.19 -32.37
C GLU A 412 -25.20 5.35 -31.82
N THR A 413 -25.35 6.04 -30.68
CA THR A 413 -26.64 6.25 -30.04
C THR A 413 -27.48 7.30 -30.78
N GLY A 414 -26.84 8.37 -31.28
CA GLY A 414 -27.47 9.35 -32.15
C GLY A 414 -27.88 8.76 -33.50
N LEU A 415 -26.98 8.05 -34.17
CA LEU A 415 -27.24 7.42 -35.48
C LEU A 415 -28.37 6.38 -35.43
N LEU A 416 -28.33 5.48 -34.44
CA LEU A 416 -29.20 4.28 -34.44
C LEU A 416 -30.48 4.53 -33.63
N ALA A 417 -30.39 5.25 -32.52
CA ALA A 417 -31.50 5.46 -31.62
C ALA A 417 -32.02 6.91 -31.60
N GLY A 418 -31.46 7.82 -32.39
CA GLY A 418 -31.85 9.24 -32.39
C GLY A 418 -31.67 9.92 -31.03
N MET A 419 -30.82 9.33 -30.18
CA MET A 419 -30.60 9.79 -28.81
C MET A 419 -29.60 10.95 -28.79
N GLN A 420 -29.69 11.75 -27.74
CA GLN A 420 -28.72 12.82 -27.49
C GLN A 420 -27.45 12.24 -26.85
N GLU A 421 -26.31 12.84 -27.17
CA GLU A 421 -25.03 12.48 -26.58
C GLU A 421 -25.00 12.81 -25.08
N VAL A 422 -24.51 11.85 -24.29
CA VAL A 422 -24.44 11.95 -22.83
C VAL A 422 -23.19 12.69 -22.34
N CYS A 423 -22.26 13.01 -23.23
CA CYS A 423 -21.02 13.70 -22.92
C CYS A 423 -20.71 14.72 -24.02
N THR A 424 -20.12 15.84 -23.63
CA THR A 424 -19.46 16.74 -24.57
C THR A 424 -18.16 16.08 -25.04
N LEU A 425 -17.96 15.98 -26.35
CA LEU A 425 -16.75 15.45 -26.96
C LEU A 425 -15.87 16.58 -27.47
N GLU A 426 -14.64 16.65 -26.97
CA GLU A 426 -13.68 17.73 -27.26
C GLU A 426 -12.36 17.16 -27.79
N ALA A 427 -11.85 17.71 -28.89
CA ALA A 427 -10.59 17.29 -29.48
C ALA A 427 -9.39 17.82 -28.66
N LEU A 428 -8.65 16.93 -27.98
CA LEU A 428 -7.45 17.30 -27.20
C LEU A 428 -6.19 17.51 -28.07
N THR A 429 -6.19 16.87 -29.24
CA THR A 429 -5.19 17.01 -30.30
C THR A 429 -5.92 17.29 -31.61
N PRO A 430 -5.23 17.59 -32.73
CA PRO A 430 -5.85 17.45 -34.04
C PRO A 430 -6.41 16.02 -34.18
N VAL A 431 -7.67 15.92 -34.62
CA VAL A 431 -8.39 14.64 -34.77
C VAL A 431 -8.78 14.47 -36.22
N ILE A 432 -8.57 13.26 -36.74
CA ILE A 432 -9.11 12.83 -38.03
C ILE A 432 -10.05 11.67 -37.73
N ALA A 433 -11.30 11.78 -38.19
CA ALA A 433 -12.31 10.75 -38.04
C ALA A 433 -12.91 10.38 -39.39
N TYR A 434 -13.32 9.12 -39.54
CA TYR A 434 -14.19 8.70 -40.63
C TYR A 434 -15.64 8.76 -40.17
N GLU A 435 -16.46 9.46 -40.92
CA GLU A 435 -17.89 9.60 -40.66
C GLU A 435 -18.68 8.65 -41.57
N ILE A 436 -19.59 7.92 -40.94
CA ILE A 436 -20.66 7.18 -41.61
C ILE A 436 -21.95 7.90 -41.23
N ASP A 437 -22.56 8.59 -42.20
CA ASP A 437 -23.83 9.25 -41.99
C ASP A 437 -25.01 8.26 -42.02
N GLN A 438 -26.17 8.73 -41.57
CA GLN A 438 -27.41 7.96 -41.58
C GLN A 438 -27.82 7.51 -42.99
N GLU A 439 -27.57 8.35 -43.99
CA GLU A 439 -27.94 8.07 -45.39
C GLU A 439 -27.09 6.91 -45.97
N ALA A 440 -25.82 6.82 -45.61
CA ALA A 440 -24.92 5.72 -45.98
C ALA A 440 -25.30 4.41 -45.29
N PHE A 441 -25.91 4.47 -44.11
CA PHE A 441 -26.31 3.28 -43.34
C PHE A 441 -27.70 2.76 -43.73
N ALA A 442 -28.59 3.62 -44.21
CA ALA A 442 -29.97 3.27 -44.56
C ALA A 442 -30.11 2.15 -45.61
N PRO A 443 -29.33 2.10 -46.71
CA PRO A 443 -29.40 1.01 -47.68
C PRO A 443 -29.13 -0.37 -47.07
N LEU A 444 -28.18 -0.47 -46.14
CA LEU A 444 -27.84 -1.74 -45.48
C LEU A 444 -28.98 -2.25 -44.61
N LEU A 445 -29.63 -1.36 -43.85
CA LEU A 445 -30.77 -1.71 -43.01
C LEU A 445 -32.01 -2.07 -43.82
N ASN A 446 -32.20 -1.44 -44.99
CA ASN A 446 -33.28 -1.76 -45.91
C ASN A 446 -33.08 -3.11 -46.61
N GLU A 447 -31.85 -3.43 -47.01
CA GLU A 447 -31.50 -4.74 -47.62
C GLU A 447 -31.62 -5.88 -46.60
N ARG A 448 -31.29 -5.64 -45.32
CA ARG A 448 -31.33 -6.67 -44.27
C ARG A 448 -32.01 -6.17 -42.98
N PRO A 449 -33.35 -6.20 -42.91
CA PRO A 449 -34.10 -5.70 -41.75
C PRO A 449 -33.82 -6.41 -40.41
N THR A 450 -33.27 -7.63 -40.45
CA THR A 450 -32.85 -8.37 -39.25
C THR A 450 -31.58 -7.79 -38.63
N LEU A 451 -30.75 -7.07 -39.40
CA LEU A 451 -29.56 -6.38 -38.91
C LEU A 451 -29.94 -5.31 -37.87
N ALA A 452 -31.08 -4.64 -38.05
CA ALA A 452 -31.61 -3.69 -37.08
C ALA A 452 -31.87 -4.32 -35.71
N GLU A 453 -32.30 -5.59 -35.67
CA GLU A 453 -32.54 -6.35 -34.44
C GLU A 453 -31.22 -6.73 -33.77
N GLU A 454 -30.27 -7.26 -34.55
CA GLU A 454 -28.92 -7.62 -34.08
C GLU A 454 -28.18 -6.40 -33.48
N ILE A 455 -28.27 -5.24 -34.13
CA ILE A 455 -27.65 -3.99 -33.66
C ILE A 455 -28.36 -3.46 -32.41
N ALA A 456 -29.69 -3.52 -32.35
CA ALA A 456 -30.45 -3.10 -31.17
C ALA A 456 -30.09 -3.92 -29.93
N ASP A 457 -29.90 -5.23 -30.10
CA ASP A 457 -29.51 -6.14 -29.02
C ASP A 457 -28.07 -5.89 -28.54
N ASP A 458 -27.12 -5.60 -29.44
CA ASP A 458 -25.75 -5.22 -29.07
C ASP A 458 -25.73 -3.89 -28.28
N LEU A 459 -26.47 -2.88 -28.75
CA LEU A 459 -26.59 -1.59 -28.07
C LEU A 459 -27.23 -1.71 -26.69
N ALA A 460 -28.31 -2.49 -26.56
CA ALA A 460 -28.97 -2.74 -25.27
C ALA A 460 -28.02 -3.45 -24.28
N SER A 461 -27.30 -4.47 -24.76
CA SER A 461 -26.33 -5.21 -23.95
C SER A 461 -25.16 -4.33 -23.47
N ARG A 462 -24.73 -3.36 -24.29
CA ARG A 462 -23.71 -2.38 -23.91
C ARG A 462 -24.22 -1.37 -22.89
N ALA A 463 -25.43 -0.84 -23.09
CA ALA A 463 -26.06 0.09 -22.14
C ALA A 463 -26.22 -0.55 -20.74
N GLU A 464 -26.50 -1.85 -20.66
CA GLU A 464 -26.55 -2.59 -19.40
C GLU A 464 -25.17 -2.76 -18.75
N ARG A 465 -24.10 -3.02 -19.52
CA ARG A 465 -22.73 -3.12 -18.99
C ARG A 465 -22.20 -1.80 -18.43
N PHE A 466 -22.60 -0.66 -19.01
CA PHE A 466 -22.26 0.66 -18.46
C PHE A 466 -23.04 1.00 -17.17
N ARG A 467 -24.18 0.34 -16.93
CA ARG A 467 -25.00 0.49 -15.71
C ARG A 467 -24.35 -0.08 -14.46
N ASP A 468 -23.53 -1.13 -14.59
CA ASP A 468 -22.87 -1.80 -13.45
C ASP A 468 -21.53 -1.14 -13.05
N GLY A 469 -20.96 -0.27 -13.89
CA GLY A 469 -19.65 0.35 -13.67
C GLY A 469 -19.64 1.85 -13.41
N ALA A 470 -20.69 2.59 -13.77
CA ALA A 470 -20.76 4.04 -13.58
C ALA A 470 -22.20 4.51 -13.29
N ALA A 471 -22.34 5.41 -12.33
CA ALA A 471 -23.58 6.09 -12.01
C ALA A 471 -24.02 7.00 -13.18
N LEU A 472 -24.83 6.45 -14.09
CA LEU A 472 -25.66 7.21 -15.04
C LEU A 472 -27.09 7.29 -14.48
N PRO A 473 -27.78 8.45 -14.55
CA PRO A 473 -29.17 8.57 -14.14
C PRO A 473 -30.11 7.67 -14.97
N PRO A 474 -31.13 7.07 -14.35
CA PRO A 474 -32.01 6.10 -14.99
C PRO A 474 -33.14 6.80 -15.75
N GLU A 475 -32.88 7.46 -16.89
CA GLU A 475 -34.00 8.10 -17.61
C GLU A 475 -34.18 7.79 -19.10
N HIS A 476 -33.26 7.11 -19.79
CA HIS A 476 -33.49 6.81 -21.22
C HIS A 476 -33.12 5.39 -21.68
N ALA A 477 -32.96 4.42 -20.77
CA ALA A 477 -32.73 3.02 -21.14
C ALA A 477 -34.04 2.35 -21.59
N GLY A 478 -34.41 2.55 -22.85
CA GLY A 478 -35.42 1.73 -23.51
C GLY A 478 -34.92 0.29 -23.62
N SER A 479 -35.75 -0.69 -23.23
CA SER A 479 -35.58 -2.11 -23.58
C SER A 479 -35.13 -2.26 -25.03
N ALA A 480 -34.36 -3.31 -25.40
CA ALA A 480 -33.94 -3.57 -26.79
C ALA A 480 -35.08 -3.40 -27.82
N ARG A 481 -36.32 -3.72 -27.40
CA ARG A 481 -37.54 -3.53 -28.19
C ARG A 481 -37.89 -2.05 -28.49
N ALA A 482 -37.59 -1.14 -27.57
CA ALA A 482 -37.74 0.31 -27.76
C ALA A 482 -36.65 0.87 -28.68
N ILE A 483 -35.38 0.46 -28.50
CA ILE A 483 -34.26 0.82 -29.39
C ILE A 483 -34.56 0.35 -30.83
N LEU A 484 -35.01 -0.89 -30.99
CA LEU A 484 -35.42 -1.45 -32.27
C LEU A 484 -36.56 -0.67 -32.93
N LYS A 485 -37.56 -0.25 -32.15
CA LYS A 485 -38.67 0.56 -32.66
C LYS A 485 -38.16 1.91 -33.18
N THR A 486 -37.18 2.51 -32.49
CA THR A 486 -36.57 3.77 -32.91
C THR A 486 -35.73 3.60 -34.17
N ILE A 487 -34.85 2.58 -34.25
CA ILE A 487 -34.09 2.26 -35.47
C ILE A 487 -35.05 2.10 -36.66
N ARG A 488 -36.12 1.32 -36.51
CA ARG A 488 -37.13 1.13 -37.58
C ARG A 488 -37.87 2.40 -37.96
N THR A 489 -38.01 3.35 -37.06
CA THR A 489 -38.69 4.64 -37.35
C THR A 489 -37.75 5.58 -38.10
N ILE A 490 -36.47 5.61 -37.71
CA ILE A 490 -35.43 6.48 -38.27
C ILE A 490 -35.03 6.05 -39.69
N PHE A 491 -34.97 4.75 -39.97
CA PHE A 491 -34.49 4.21 -41.25
C PHE A 491 -35.58 3.76 -42.24
N ARG A 492 -36.87 3.98 -41.92
CA ARG A 492 -38.01 3.72 -42.83
C ARG A 492 -38.62 4.97 -43.47
N ALA A 493 -38.15 6.16 -43.09
CA ALA A 493 -38.45 7.42 -43.78
C ALA A 493 -37.47 7.60 -44.93
#